data_AF-A0AA39PKU0-F1
#
_entry.id   AF-A0AA39PKU0-F1
#
_cell.length_a   1.000
_cell.length_b   1.000
_cell.length_c   1.000
_cell.angle_alpha   90.00
_cell.angle_beta   90.00
_cell.angle_gamma   90.00
#
_symmetry.space_group_name_H-M   'P 1'
#
loop_
_entity.id
_entity.type
_entity.pdbx_description
1 polymer ?
#
loop_
_entity_poly.entity_id
_entity_poly.type
_entity_poly.pdbx_seq_one_letter_code
_entity_poly.pdbx_strand_id
1 'polypeptide(L)'
;MDSTEARQDSMSSKNPYAWTKSLEPDISLDHFLTKYRPSMVRDDGTKPWLWVRHRELSKEYTVEGEIAAIAQAAVVLEEAMKKVQSIQNDASIPVRSNKKTGAKSKKEVREQVQAEAAEKFKEIAIKNGYTYGKWLVFASSEKVDSIWSNVARSLVDGPLSKTAADCTKVATCPADEKPGYQHVLCIYMPNVYDKDAVTEVMKVLLRHHGLNLSGVKTDLYTDLGTCLSISRNLIWKATSLIKDTEIKGGAVELRSAFFDELAAKPKDSAKIVLKKTPNDRYVSDDDDEDAEEEEKRKEELKKKLAKTRKRDDSDDEEKPKKKTTKT
;
A
#
# COMPACT_ATOMS: atom_id res chain seq x y z
N MET A 1 4.71 30.94 14.57
CA MET A 1 4.90 29.54 14.97
C MET A 1 5.74 28.92 13.86
N ASP A 2 7.00 28.71 14.21
CA ASP A 2 8.09 28.32 13.35
C ASP A 2 7.97 26.82 13.07
N SER A 3 7.70 26.45 11.83
CA SER A 3 7.63 25.05 11.39
C SER A 3 8.12 24.97 9.95
N THR A 4 9.32 25.49 9.72
CA THR A 4 10.20 24.97 8.66
C THR A 4 10.77 23.63 9.10
N GLU A 5 9.91 22.64 9.33
CA GLU A 5 10.36 21.25 9.26
C GLU A 5 10.76 21.00 7.80
N ALA A 6 12.06 20.82 7.59
CA ALA A 6 12.63 20.52 6.29
C ALA A 6 11.85 19.35 5.66
N ARG A 7 11.33 19.55 4.44
CA ARG A 7 10.68 18.51 3.63
C ARG A 7 11.54 17.24 3.64
N GLN A 8 11.18 16.24 4.43
CA GLN A 8 11.81 14.91 4.43
C GLN A 8 11.61 14.18 3.09
N ASP A 9 10.71 14.70 2.24
CA ASP A 9 10.42 14.20 0.88
C ASP A 9 11.16 14.94 -0.25
N SER A 10 12.00 15.93 0.06
CA SER A 10 12.77 16.66 -0.95
C SER A 10 14.16 16.04 -1.16
N MET A 11 14.44 15.57 -2.37
CA MET A 11 15.80 15.19 -2.76
C MET A 11 16.69 16.43 -2.83
N SER A 12 17.68 16.51 -1.94
CA SER A 12 18.84 17.37 -2.15
C SER A 12 19.78 16.74 -3.17
N SER A 13 20.36 17.54 -4.06
CA SER A 13 21.35 17.10 -5.08
C SER A 13 22.64 16.52 -4.49
N LYS A 14 22.83 16.60 -3.16
CA LYS A 14 23.96 16.01 -2.43
C LYS A 14 23.57 14.80 -1.58
N ASN A 15 22.40 14.19 -1.81
CA ASN A 15 21.97 13.04 -1.02
C ASN A 15 22.63 11.74 -1.54
N PRO A 16 23.55 11.11 -0.77
CA PRO A 16 24.20 9.87 -1.20
C PRO A 16 23.24 8.66 -1.28
N TYR A 17 22.01 8.81 -0.80
CA TYR A 17 20.94 7.82 -0.85
C TYR A 17 19.98 8.03 -2.02
N ALA A 18 20.29 8.96 -2.94
CA ALA A 18 19.51 9.20 -4.14
C ALA A 18 20.37 8.94 -5.37
N TRP A 19 19.89 8.08 -6.26
CA TRP A 19 20.55 7.77 -7.52
C TRP A 19 19.77 8.30 -8.71
N THR A 20 20.46 8.91 -9.65
CA THR A 20 19.95 9.19 -10.99
C THR A 20 21.09 9.25 -11.99
N LYS A 21 20.81 8.82 -13.22
CA LYS A 21 21.81 8.72 -14.29
C LYS A 21 22.45 10.08 -14.64
N SER A 22 21.73 11.19 -14.44
CA SER A 22 22.25 12.54 -14.74
C SER A 22 23.18 13.10 -13.67
N LEU A 23 23.00 12.74 -12.40
CA LEU A 23 23.82 13.27 -11.29
C LEU A 23 25.06 12.44 -11.01
N GLU A 24 25.00 11.13 -11.23
CA GLU A 24 26.12 10.21 -10.96
C GLU A 24 26.39 9.29 -12.18
N PRO A 25 26.90 9.82 -13.30
CA PRO A 25 27.12 9.04 -14.52
C PRO A 25 28.16 7.92 -14.34
N ASP A 26 29.08 8.07 -13.39
CA ASP A 26 30.16 7.11 -13.12
C ASP A 26 29.74 5.97 -12.19
N ILE A 27 28.60 6.11 -11.49
CA ILE A 27 28.10 5.09 -10.55
C ILE A 27 26.96 4.33 -11.22
N SER A 28 27.19 3.05 -11.49
CA SER A 28 26.14 2.18 -12.01
C SER A 28 25.02 1.99 -10.98
N LEU A 29 23.79 1.83 -11.47
CA LEU A 29 22.63 1.52 -10.62
C LEU A 29 22.88 0.27 -9.76
N ASP A 30 23.50 -0.78 -10.32
CA ASP A 30 23.79 -2.00 -9.58
C ASP A 30 24.77 -1.77 -8.43
N HIS A 31 25.79 -0.92 -8.63
CA HIS A 31 26.70 -0.54 -7.55
C HIS A 31 25.96 0.19 -6.43
N PHE A 32 25.07 1.13 -6.77
CA PHE A 32 24.22 1.82 -5.80
C PHE A 32 23.31 0.86 -5.02
N LEU A 33 22.60 -0.03 -5.71
CA LEU A 33 21.69 -1.02 -5.09
C LEU A 33 22.43 -2.03 -4.21
N THR A 34 23.66 -2.41 -4.57
CA THR A 34 24.49 -3.31 -3.75
C THR A 34 25.00 -2.61 -2.50
N LYS A 35 25.36 -1.33 -2.62
CA LYS A 35 25.88 -0.52 -1.50
C LYS A 35 24.78 -0.13 -0.52
N TYR A 36 23.59 0.24 -1.01
CA TYR A 36 22.50 0.75 -0.20
C TYR A 36 21.28 -0.18 -0.25
N ARG A 37 21.29 -1.18 0.63
CA ARG A 37 20.18 -2.13 0.80
C ARG A 37 19.19 -1.61 1.84
N PRO A 38 17.89 -1.47 1.52
CA PRO A 38 16.89 -0.96 2.46
C PRO A 38 16.86 -1.67 3.81
N SER A 39 17.10 -2.99 3.83
CA SER A 39 17.15 -3.80 5.05
C SER A 39 18.38 -3.50 5.94
N MET A 40 19.48 -3.01 5.35
CA MET A 40 20.75 -2.79 6.03
C MET A 40 21.00 -1.33 6.41
N VAL A 41 20.45 -0.40 5.63
CA VAL A 41 20.56 1.03 5.93
C VAL A 41 19.63 1.32 7.11
N ARG A 42 20.21 1.73 8.24
CA ARG A 42 19.46 2.13 9.43
C ARG A 42 19.02 3.59 9.32
N ASP A 43 17.78 3.83 9.69
CA ASP A 43 17.23 5.17 9.89
C ASP A 43 17.72 5.71 11.25
N ASP A 44 18.59 6.72 11.18
CA ASP A 44 19.09 7.48 12.33
C ASP A 44 18.31 8.79 12.56
N GLY A 45 17.13 8.93 11.92
CA GLY A 45 16.33 10.15 11.91
C GLY A 45 16.80 11.17 10.88
N THR A 46 17.97 10.97 10.27
CA THR A 46 18.49 11.83 9.18
C THR A 46 18.37 11.19 7.81
N LYS A 47 18.07 9.88 7.75
CA LYS A 47 18.18 9.06 6.52
C LYS A 47 17.01 8.08 6.33
N PRO A 48 15.74 8.54 6.31
CA PRO A 48 14.61 7.61 6.24
C PRO A 48 14.38 6.97 4.86
N TRP A 49 15.02 7.46 3.79
CA TRP A 49 14.65 7.11 2.41
C TRP A 49 15.83 6.88 1.48
N LEU A 50 15.77 5.77 0.72
CA LEU A 50 16.56 5.56 -0.49
C LEU A 50 15.73 5.92 -1.71
N TRP A 51 16.38 6.43 -2.76
CA TRP A 51 15.68 6.88 -3.94
C TRP A 51 16.38 6.53 -5.25
N VAL A 52 15.59 6.28 -6.29
CA VAL A 52 16.04 6.06 -7.67
C VAL A 52 15.14 6.86 -8.61
N ARG A 53 15.74 7.68 -9.47
CA ARG A 53 15.05 8.46 -10.51
C ARG A 53 15.51 8.07 -11.90
N HIS A 54 14.54 7.78 -12.77
CA HIS A 54 14.78 7.50 -14.18
C HIS A 54 14.91 8.78 -15.02
N ARG A 55 14.02 9.75 -14.80
CA ARG A 55 14.00 11.04 -15.50
C ARG A 55 14.12 12.19 -14.51
N GLU A 56 14.75 13.28 -14.94
CA GLU A 56 14.62 14.55 -14.22
C GLU A 56 13.18 15.02 -14.32
N LEU A 57 12.65 15.55 -13.20
CA LEU A 57 11.29 16.08 -13.14
C LEU A 57 11.14 17.13 -14.26
N SER A 58 10.19 16.92 -15.18
CA SER A 58 9.83 17.96 -16.13
C SER A 58 9.39 19.19 -15.34
N LYS A 59 9.94 20.35 -15.71
CA LYS A 59 9.72 21.67 -15.05
C LYS A 59 8.25 22.16 -15.07
N GLU A 60 7.28 21.31 -15.43
CA GLU A 60 5.86 21.63 -15.41
C GLU A 60 5.31 21.81 -13.99
N TYR A 61 6.02 21.30 -12.99
CA TYR A 61 5.77 21.59 -11.59
C TYR A 61 6.29 22.98 -11.21
N THR A 62 5.39 23.93 -11.02
CA THR A 62 5.74 25.25 -10.49
C THR A 62 5.61 25.25 -8.98
N VAL A 63 6.62 25.78 -8.29
CA VAL A 63 6.56 25.96 -6.83
C VAL A 63 5.38 26.87 -6.46
N GLU A 64 5.03 27.83 -7.32
CA GLU A 64 3.85 28.67 -7.13
C GLU A 64 2.55 27.85 -7.17
N GLY A 65 2.41 26.93 -8.12
CA GLY A 65 1.22 26.07 -8.26
C GLY A 65 1.00 25.16 -7.05
N GLU A 66 2.08 24.59 -6.51
CA GLU A 66 2.03 23.81 -5.28
C GLU A 66 1.52 24.64 -4.09
N ILE A 67 2.16 25.78 -3.82
CA ILE A 67 1.82 26.63 -2.68
C ILE A 67 0.36 27.08 -2.79
N ALA A 68 -0.07 27.47 -4.00
CA ALA A 68 -1.44 27.87 -4.26
C ALA A 68 -2.44 26.72 -4.04
N ALA A 69 -2.11 25.51 -4.48
CA ALA A 69 -2.94 24.32 -4.29
C ALA A 69 -3.09 23.96 -2.80
N ILE A 70 -1.99 23.95 -2.05
CA ILE A 70 -1.98 23.65 -0.62
C ILE A 70 -2.82 24.68 0.14
N ALA A 71 -2.63 25.98 -0.14
CA ALA A 71 -3.39 27.05 0.52
C ALA A 71 -4.90 26.94 0.24
N GLN A 72 -5.29 26.73 -1.02
CA GLN A 72 -6.71 26.56 -1.38
C GLN A 72 -7.31 25.31 -0.75
N ALA A 73 -6.58 24.18 -0.76
CA ALA A 73 -7.05 22.94 -0.19
C ALA A 73 -7.13 22.99 1.35
N ALA A 74 -6.24 23.73 2.03
CA ALA A 74 -6.32 23.93 3.48
C ALA A 74 -7.64 24.61 3.90
N VAL A 75 -8.10 25.60 3.13
CA VAL A 75 -9.41 26.25 3.37
C VAL A 75 -10.56 25.25 3.24
N VAL A 76 -10.58 24.47 2.16
CA VAL A 76 -11.60 23.43 1.94
C VAL A 76 -11.56 22.36 3.04
N LEU A 77 -10.37 22.00 3.50
CA LEU A 77 -10.17 21.05 4.59
C LEU A 77 -10.78 21.56 5.91
N GLU A 78 -10.50 22.82 6.28
CA GLU A 78 -11.07 23.42 7.48
C GLU A 78 -12.60 23.49 7.43
N GLU A 79 -13.16 23.88 6.28
CA GLU A 79 -14.61 23.90 6.07
C GLU A 79 -15.21 22.49 6.23
N ALA A 80 -14.58 21.48 5.63
CA ALA A 80 -15.03 20.09 5.73
C ALA A 80 -14.94 19.58 7.17
N MET A 81 -13.87 19.91 7.90
CA MET A 81 -13.72 19.55 9.32
C MET A 81 -14.81 20.18 10.19
N LYS A 82 -15.11 21.48 9.99
CA LYS A 82 -16.20 22.18 10.69
C LYS A 82 -17.55 21.52 10.42
N LYS A 83 -17.84 21.17 9.16
CA LYS A 83 -19.07 20.44 8.79
C LYS A 83 -19.15 19.05 9.42
N VAL A 84 -18.04 18.31 9.44
CA VAL A 84 -18.00 16.99 10.08
C VAL A 84 -18.25 17.10 11.59
N GLN A 85 -17.67 18.10 12.24
CA GLN A 85 -17.88 18.36 13.66
C GLN A 85 -19.34 18.78 13.94
N SER A 86 -19.95 19.60 13.09
CA SER A 86 -21.36 19.97 13.25
C SER A 86 -22.27 18.75 13.10
N ILE A 87 -22.02 17.87 12.12
CA ILE A 87 -22.77 16.61 11.95
C ILE A 87 -22.62 15.69 13.17
N GLN A 88 -21.43 15.66 13.77
CA GLN A 88 -21.19 14.85 14.95
C GLN A 88 -21.99 15.34 16.17
N ASN A 89 -22.07 16.66 16.34
CA ASN A 89 -22.75 17.30 17.47
C ASN A 89 -24.27 17.48 17.25
N ASP A 90 -24.77 17.35 16.04
CA ASP A 90 -26.19 17.47 15.74
C ASP A 90 -26.98 16.26 16.26
N ALA A 91 -27.89 16.51 17.22
CA ALA A 91 -28.75 15.49 17.81
C ALA A 91 -29.91 15.08 16.89
N SER A 92 -30.22 15.87 15.86
CA SER A 92 -31.30 15.59 14.90
C SER A 92 -30.90 14.51 13.88
N ILE A 93 -29.60 14.32 13.64
CA ILE A 93 -29.10 13.32 12.69
C ILE A 93 -29.00 11.97 13.42
N PRO A 94 -29.72 10.93 12.98
CA PRO A 94 -29.71 9.65 13.65
C PRO A 94 -28.36 8.94 13.48
N VAL A 95 -27.94 8.18 14.50
CA VAL A 95 -26.69 7.41 14.47
C VAL A 95 -26.76 6.28 13.43
N ARG A 96 -27.94 5.70 13.24
CA ARG A 96 -28.22 4.65 12.24
C ARG A 96 -29.21 5.17 11.20
N SER A 97 -29.04 4.71 9.97
CA SER A 97 -29.95 5.02 8.87
C SER A 97 -31.31 4.40 9.13
N ASN A 98 -32.39 5.11 8.84
CA ASN A 98 -33.74 4.57 8.94
C ASN A 98 -34.40 4.51 7.55
N LYS A 99 -34.54 3.28 7.03
CA LYS A 99 -35.06 3.03 5.69
C LYS A 99 -36.54 3.39 5.53
N LYS A 100 -37.31 3.44 6.63
CA LYS A 100 -38.74 3.80 6.61
C LYS A 100 -38.97 5.32 6.53
N THR A 101 -38.08 6.12 7.10
CA THR A 101 -38.18 7.59 7.10
C THR A 101 -37.25 8.25 6.08
N GLY A 102 -36.38 7.48 5.42
CA GLY A 102 -35.38 7.99 4.48
C GLY A 102 -34.24 8.77 5.14
N ALA A 103 -34.19 8.81 6.47
CA ALA A 103 -33.19 9.57 7.22
C ALA A 103 -31.81 8.92 7.10
N LYS A 104 -30.84 9.68 6.58
CA LYS A 104 -29.43 9.30 6.49
C LYS A 104 -28.78 9.27 7.87
N SER A 105 -27.86 8.32 8.06
CA SER A 105 -27.06 8.21 9.28
C SER A 105 -25.97 9.28 9.36
N LYS A 106 -25.50 9.59 10.57
CA LYS A 106 -24.30 10.42 10.77
C LYS A 106 -23.10 9.94 9.95
N LYS A 107 -22.94 8.62 9.76
CA LYS A 107 -21.85 8.06 8.96
C LYS A 107 -21.98 8.44 7.49
N GLU A 108 -23.16 8.24 6.89
CA GLU A 108 -23.41 8.53 5.48
C GLU A 108 -23.26 10.02 5.17
N VAL A 109 -23.76 10.90 6.05
CA VAL A 109 -23.64 12.35 5.86
C VAL A 109 -22.18 12.79 5.97
N ARG A 110 -21.39 12.22 6.90
CA ARG A 110 -19.94 12.49 6.96
C ARG A 110 -19.22 12.01 5.70
N GLU A 111 -19.50 10.80 5.24
CA GLU A 111 -18.89 10.26 4.01
C GLU A 111 -19.24 11.12 2.78
N GLN A 112 -20.44 11.70 2.73
CA GLN A 112 -20.83 12.64 1.68
C GLN A 112 -19.98 13.92 1.72
N VAL A 113 -19.82 14.55 2.89
CA VAL A 113 -18.96 15.74 3.05
C VAL A 113 -17.51 15.44 2.66
N GLN A 114 -17.01 14.25 3.03
CA GLN A 114 -15.66 13.81 2.67
C GLN A 114 -15.51 13.61 1.16
N ALA A 115 -16.51 13.03 0.49
CA ALA A 115 -16.49 12.85 -0.97
C ALA A 115 -16.54 14.20 -1.70
N GLU A 116 -17.38 15.14 -1.25
CA GLU A 116 -17.43 16.51 -1.79
C GLU A 116 -16.10 17.24 -1.63
N ALA A 117 -15.44 17.09 -0.47
CA ALA A 117 -14.11 17.66 -0.26
C ALA A 117 -13.05 17.03 -1.17
N ALA A 118 -13.11 15.71 -1.38
CA ALA A 118 -12.17 14.99 -2.25
C ALA A 118 -12.27 15.44 -3.72
N GLU A 119 -13.48 15.67 -4.24
CA GLU A 119 -13.65 16.22 -5.60
C GLU A 119 -13.10 17.65 -5.69
N LYS A 120 -13.35 18.50 -4.68
CA LYS A 120 -12.74 19.84 -4.63
C LYS A 120 -11.22 19.80 -4.60
N PHE A 121 -10.63 18.89 -3.83
CA PHE A 121 -9.16 18.74 -3.81
C PHE A 121 -8.61 18.33 -5.17
N LYS A 122 -9.31 17.45 -5.88
CA LYS A 122 -8.96 17.07 -7.26
C LYS A 122 -9.05 18.26 -8.21
N GLU A 123 -10.12 19.06 -8.15
CA GLU A 123 -10.26 20.27 -8.98
C GLU A 123 -9.12 21.27 -8.71
N ILE A 124 -8.78 21.49 -7.43
CA ILE A 124 -7.68 22.37 -7.01
C ILE A 124 -6.34 21.83 -7.54
N ALA A 125 -6.08 20.53 -7.37
CA ALA A 125 -4.85 19.90 -7.83
C ALA A 125 -4.67 20.07 -9.34
N ILE A 126 -5.70 19.77 -10.15
CA ILE A 126 -5.65 19.90 -11.60
C ILE A 126 -5.50 21.36 -12.02
N LYS A 127 -6.27 22.28 -11.41
CA LYS A 127 -6.24 23.71 -11.74
C LYS A 127 -4.87 24.34 -11.54
N ASN A 128 -4.16 23.94 -10.49
CA ASN A 128 -2.85 24.50 -10.14
C ASN A 128 -1.68 23.63 -10.64
N GLY A 129 -1.95 22.56 -11.39
CA GLY A 129 -0.92 21.64 -11.87
C GLY A 129 -0.26 20.77 -10.78
N TYR A 130 -0.82 20.74 -9.56
CA TYR A 130 -0.31 19.93 -8.46
C TYR A 130 -0.88 18.49 -8.50
N THR A 131 -0.57 17.75 -9.56
CA THR A 131 -1.17 16.42 -9.83
C THR A 131 -0.28 15.24 -9.45
N TYR A 132 0.87 15.48 -8.84
CA TYR A 132 1.81 14.42 -8.48
C TYR A 132 1.23 13.48 -7.40
N GLY A 133 1.72 12.25 -7.42
CA GLY A 133 1.46 11.31 -6.35
C GLY A 133 2.16 9.97 -6.55
N LYS A 134 1.75 9.00 -5.75
CA LYS A 134 2.51 7.77 -5.52
C LYS A 134 1.62 6.56 -5.29
N TRP A 135 2.04 5.43 -5.86
CA TRP A 135 1.61 4.10 -5.47
C TRP A 135 2.28 3.69 -4.17
N LEU A 136 1.52 3.17 -3.22
CA LEU A 136 2.03 2.63 -1.96
C LEU A 136 2.11 1.10 -2.00
N VAL A 137 3.30 0.58 -1.71
CA VAL A 137 3.60 -0.85 -1.60
C VAL A 137 4.23 -1.12 -0.24
N PHE A 138 3.78 -2.16 0.45
CA PHE A 138 4.32 -2.59 1.72
C PHE A 138 5.05 -3.92 1.53
N ALA A 139 6.34 -3.94 1.81
CA ALA A 139 7.22 -5.11 1.65
C ALA A 139 7.74 -5.58 3.01
N SER A 140 7.80 -6.89 3.23
CA SER A 140 8.44 -7.44 4.42
C SER A 140 9.96 -7.22 4.38
N SER A 141 10.60 -7.11 5.55
CA SER A 141 12.06 -6.92 5.69
C SER A 141 12.88 -7.99 4.94
N GLU A 142 12.37 -9.22 4.84
CA GLU A 142 13.02 -10.32 4.11
C GLU A 142 13.05 -10.11 2.59
N LYS A 143 12.03 -9.45 2.02
CA LYS A 143 11.85 -9.34 0.56
C LYS A 143 12.13 -7.94 0.01
N VAL A 144 12.25 -6.95 0.89
CA VAL A 144 12.38 -5.54 0.51
C VAL A 144 13.55 -5.29 -0.44
N ASP A 145 14.71 -5.88 -0.20
CA ASP A 145 15.90 -5.61 -1.02
C ASP A 145 15.74 -6.12 -2.45
N SER A 146 15.14 -7.31 -2.60
CA SER A 146 14.87 -7.91 -3.90
C SER A 146 13.80 -7.11 -4.65
N ILE A 147 12.70 -6.77 -3.97
CA ILE A 147 11.62 -5.94 -4.52
C ILE A 147 12.17 -4.58 -4.96
N TRP A 148 12.91 -3.91 -4.09
CA TRP A 148 13.53 -2.60 -4.35
C TRP A 148 14.44 -2.65 -5.57
N SER A 149 15.35 -3.62 -5.62
CA SER A 149 16.29 -3.74 -6.73
C SER A 149 15.60 -4.01 -8.06
N ASN A 150 14.58 -4.87 -8.07
CA ASN A 150 13.82 -5.19 -9.28
C ASN A 150 13.00 -4.00 -9.78
N VAL A 151 12.33 -3.28 -8.88
CA VAL A 151 11.57 -2.07 -9.23
C VAL A 151 12.50 -0.96 -9.71
N ALA A 152 13.62 -0.73 -9.03
CA ALA A 152 14.61 0.27 -9.42
C ALA A 152 15.20 0.00 -10.81
N ARG A 153 15.63 -1.24 -11.08
CA ARG A 153 16.11 -1.64 -12.42
C ARG A 153 15.04 -1.49 -13.48
N SER A 154 13.80 -1.88 -13.17
CA SER A 154 12.70 -1.77 -14.11
C SER A 154 12.30 -0.33 -14.40
N LEU A 155 12.41 0.56 -13.42
CA LEU A 155 12.18 1.98 -13.59
C LEU A 155 13.21 2.62 -14.51
N VAL A 156 14.47 2.19 -14.44
CA VAL A 156 15.57 2.77 -15.22
C VAL A 156 15.61 2.21 -16.64
N ASP A 157 15.65 0.89 -16.80
CA ASP A 157 15.90 0.23 -18.11
C ASP A 157 14.88 -0.89 -18.43
N GLY A 158 13.84 -1.09 -17.63
CA GLY A 158 12.86 -2.17 -17.82
C GLY A 158 11.45 -1.71 -18.16
N PRO A 159 10.43 -2.55 -17.89
CA PRO A 159 9.04 -2.24 -18.26
C PRO A 159 8.48 -0.95 -17.67
N LEU A 160 8.87 -0.56 -16.46
CA LEU A 160 8.38 0.67 -15.82
C LEU A 160 8.92 1.94 -16.49
N SER A 161 10.13 1.92 -17.09
CA SER A 161 10.69 3.09 -17.79
C SER A 161 9.85 3.54 -18.98
N LYS A 162 9.06 2.61 -19.55
CA LYS A 162 8.13 2.85 -20.67
C LYS A 162 6.80 3.46 -20.24
N THR A 163 6.55 3.55 -18.94
CA THR A 163 5.31 4.10 -18.38
C THR A 163 5.50 5.54 -17.91
N ALA A 164 4.45 6.12 -17.31
CA ALA A 164 4.50 7.43 -16.67
C ALA A 164 5.29 7.46 -15.34
N ALA A 165 5.68 6.31 -14.78
CA ALA A 165 6.49 6.28 -13.56
C ALA A 165 7.89 6.90 -13.81
N ASP A 166 8.38 7.66 -12.85
CA ASP A 166 9.63 8.43 -13.00
C ASP A 166 10.58 8.32 -11.81
N CYS A 167 10.05 8.05 -10.63
CA CYS A 167 10.79 8.01 -9.38
C CYS A 167 10.28 6.90 -8.48
N THR A 168 11.17 6.24 -7.75
CA THR A 168 10.82 5.31 -6.69
C THR A 168 11.60 5.64 -5.43
N LYS A 169 10.97 5.44 -4.27
CA LYS A 169 11.62 5.59 -2.96
C LYS A 169 11.23 4.45 -2.04
N VAL A 170 12.14 4.06 -1.16
CA VAL A 170 11.90 3.02 -0.16
C VAL A 170 12.39 3.45 1.21
N ALA A 171 11.60 3.11 2.23
CA ALA A 171 11.94 3.38 3.62
C ALA A 171 13.14 2.51 4.04
N THR A 172 14.08 3.12 4.74
CA THR A 172 15.19 2.41 5.39
C THR A 172 14.71 1.66 6.64
N CYS A 173 15.56 0.78 7.17
CA CYS A 173 15.22 -0.01 8.36
C CYS A 173 15.16 0.91 9.60
N PRO A 174 14.06 0.92 10.37
CA PRO A 174 13.94 1.75 11.57
C PRO A 174 14.94 1.31 12.64
N ALA A 175 15.32 2.24 13.53
CA ALA A 175 16.22 1.92 14.64
C ALA A 175 15.66 0.81 15.56
N ASP A 176 14.34 0.84 15.80
CA ASP A 176 13.61 -0.12 16.61
C ASP A 176 12.61 -0.91 15.74
N GLU A 177 13.05 -2.06 15.22
CA GLU A 177 12.19 -2.93 14.41
C GLU A 177 11.17 -3.66 15.29
N LYS A 178 9.89 -3.48 14.99
CA LYS A 178 8.79 -4.21 15.63
C LYS A 178 8.55 -5.53 14.89
N PRO A 179 8.12 -6.60 15.59
CA PRO A 179 7.68 -7.83 14.92
C PRO A 179 6.62 -7.53 13.86
N GLY A 180 6.85 -8.00 12.63
CA GLY A 180 5.93 -7.76 11.50
C GLY A 180 6.08 -6.38 10.84
N TYR A 181 7.20 -5.68 11.05
CA TYR A 181 7.50 -4.45 10.33
C TYR A 181 7.47 -4.66 8.80
N GLN A 182 6.97 -3.65 8.10
CA GLN A 182 6.94 -3.60 6.64
C GLN A 182 7.55 -2.29 6.17
N HIS A 183 8.49 -2.39 5.23
CA HIS A 183 9.04 -1.24 4.54
C HIS A 183 7.99 -0.66 3.58
N VAL A 184 7.91 0.66 3.55
CA VAL A 184 7.09 1.38 2.58
C VAL A 184 7.92 1.68 1.34
N LEU A 185 7.44 1.22 0.19
CA LEU A 185 7.96 1.56 -1.12
C LEU A 185 6.92 2.45 -1.83
N CYS A 186 7.36 3.59 -2.35
CA CYS A 186 6.54 4.51 -3.13
C CYS A 186 7.03 4.59 -4.56
N ILE A 187 6.15 4.37 -5.54
CA ILE A 187 6.42 4.60 -6.96
C ILE A 187 5.65 5.85 -7.38
N TYR A 188 6.37 6.88 -7.80
CA TYR A 188 5.83 8.19 -8.16
C TYR A 188 5.45 8.27 -9.63
N MET A 189 4.53 9.20 -9.90
CA MET A 189 4.06 9.53 -11.23
C MET A 189 3.56 10.99 -11.28
N PRO A 190 3.68 11.66 -12.43
CA PRO A 190 3.43 13.08 -12.54
C PRO A 190 1.96 13.49 -12.45
N ASN A 191 1.06 12.61 -12.87
CA ASN A 191 -0.37 12.87 -12.82
C ASN A 191 -1.14 11.64 -12.35
N VAL A 192 -1.54 11.64 -11.07
CA VAL A 192 -2.35 10.56 -10.50
C VAL A 192 -3.83 10.65 -10.87
N TYR A 193 -4.28 11.72 -11.52
CA TYR A 193 -5.67 11.84 -11.98
C TYR A 193 -5.88 11.29 -13.39
N ASP A 194 -4.78 11.01 -14.13
CA ASP A 194 -4.83 10.25 -15.37
C ASP A 194 -5.02 8.76 -15.05
N LYS A 195 -6.27 8.31 -15.19
CA LYS A 195 -6.65 6.93 -14.89
C LYS A 195 -5.92 5.92 -15.77
N ASP A 196 -5.66 6.23 -17.03
CA ASP A 196 -5.07 5.29 -17.97
C ASP A 196 -3.58 5.10 -17.67
N ALA A 197 -2.84 6.20 -17.44
CA ALA A 197 -1.45 6.15 -17.02
C ALA A 197 -1.28 5.44 -15.67
N VAL A 198 -2.15 5.73 -14.69
CA VAL A 198 -2.15 5.04 -13.38
C VAL A 198 -2.38 3.53 -13.55
N THR A 199 -3.33 3.16 -14.41
CA THR A 199 -3.69 1.75 -14.66
C THR A 199 -2.59 1.01 -15.41
N GLU A 200 -1.90 1.66 -16.34
CA GLU A 200 -0.74 1.11 -17.04
C GLU A 200 0.38 0.76 -16.06
N VAL A 201 0.77 1.70 -15.21
CA VAL A 201 1.78 1.47 -14.15
C VAL A 201 1.35 0.31 -13.25
N MET A 202 0.08 0.28 -12.85
CA MET A 202 -0.47 -0.79 -12.02
C MET A 202 -0.32 -2.16 -12.70
N LYS A 203 -0.66 -2.28 -13.99
CA LYS A 203 -0.52 -3.52 -14.76
C LYS A 203 0.93 -3.98 -14.82
N VAL A 204 1.88 -3.07 -15.03
CA VAL A 204 3.31 -3.42 -15.06
C VAL A 204 3.80 -3.91 -13.69
N LEU A 205 3.43 -3.22 -12.61
CA LEU A 205 3.79 -3.62 -11.24
C LEU A 205 3.20 -4.99 -10.84
N LEU A 206 2.00 -5.32 -11.33
CA LEU A 206 1.40 -6.63 -11.08
C LEU A 206 2.06 -7.72 -11.94
N ARG A 207 2.21 -7.48 -13.26
CA ARG A 207 2.68 -8.48 -14.23
C ARG A 207 4.15 -8.82 -14.11
N HIS A 208 5.00 -7.80 -14.00
CA HIS A 208 6.45 -7.98 -14.07
C HIS A 208 7.12 -8.00 -12.71
N HIS A 209 6.41 -7.64 -11.64
CA HIS A 209 6.97 -7.53 -10.29
C HIS A 209 6.16 -8.26 -9.22
N GLY A 210 4.94 -8.73 -9.52
CA GLY A 210 4.11 -9.49 -8.59
C GLY A 210 3.77 -8.76 -7.29
N LEU A 211 3.70 -7.42 -7.33
CA LEU A 211 3.53 -6.58 -6.13
C LEU A 211 2.09 -6.46 -5.67
N ASN A 212 1.89 -6.45 -4.35
CA ASN A 212 0.59 -6.13 -3.75
C ASN A 212 0.47 -4.61 -3.56
N LEU A 213 -0.39 -3.97 -4.35
CA LEU A 213 -0.56 -2.52 -4.36
C LEU A 213 -1.70 -2.11 -3.42
N SER A 214 -1.44 -1.17 -2.52
CA SER A 214 -2.47 -0.68 -1.58
C SER A 214 -3.40 0.35 -2.22
N GLY A 215 -2.82 1.30 -2.95
CA GLY A 215 -3.54 2.36 -3.64
C GLY A 215 -2.64 3.53 -4.01
N VAL A 216 -3.23 4.51 -4.68
CA VAL A 216 -2.56 5.75 -5.09
C VAL A 216 -2.92 6.88 -4.15
N LYS A 217 -1.91 7.56 -3.61
CA LYS A 217 -2.05 8.76 -2.79
C LYS A 217 -1.48 9.97 -3.55
N THR A 218 -2.19 11.09 -3.58
CA THR A 218 -1.64 12.37 -4.08
C THR A 218 -0.72 13.02 -3.05
N ASP A 219 0.27 13.75 -3.53
CA ASP A 219 1.17 14.52 -2.68
C ASP A 219 0.45 15.66 -1.95
N LEU A 220 -0.60 16.23 -2.55
CA LEU A 220 -1.47 17.22 -1.88
C LEU A 220 -2.02 16.73 -0.53
N TYR A 221 -2.43 15.45 -0.43
CA TYR A 221 -2.91 14.86 0.83
C TYR A 221 -1.79 14.60 1.83
N THR A 222 -0.56 14.50 1.34
CA THR A 222 0.61 14.35 2.21
C THR A 222 0.95 15.70 2.85
N ASP A 223 0.95 16.78 2.06
CA ASP A 223 1.30 18.12 2.55
C ASP A 223 0.22 18.76 3.43
N LEU A 224 -1.05 18.44 3.20
CA LEU A 224 -2.13 18.88 4.08
C LEU A 224 -2.11 18.18 5.45
N GLY A 225 -1.22 17.21 5.67
CA GLY A 225 -1.13 16.47 6.92
C GLY A 225 -2.36 15.61 7.22
N THR A 226 -3.25 15.37 6.24
CA THR A 226 -4.55 14.69 6.43
C THR A 226 -4.45 13.19 6.64
N CYS A 227 -3.35 12.69 7.20
CA CYS A 227 -3.10 11.27 7.36
C CYS A 227 -4.16 10.53 8.24
N LEU A 228 -4.93 11.21 9.10
CA LEU A 228 -5.58 10.52 10.24
C LEU A 228 -7.11 10.70 10.48
N SER A 229 -7.87 11.62 9.85
CA SER A 229 -9.26 11.87 10.33
C SER A 229 -10.37 11.99 9.28
N ILE A 230 -10.05 12.23 8.01
CA ILE A 230 -11.03 12.37 6.92
C ILE A 230 -10.79 11.20 5.95
N SER A 231 -11.74 10.30 5.84
CA SER A 231 -11.50 8.91 5.39
C SER A 231 -11.04 8.78 3.92
N ARG A 232 -10.15 7.80 3.69
CA ARG A 232 -9.57 7.32 2.41
C ARG A 232 -8.69 8.36 1.69
N ASN A 233 -7.45 8.49 2.18
CA ASN A 233 -6.34 9.21 1.53
C ASN A 233 -5.86 8.62 0.20
N LEU A 234 -6.66 7.76 -0.44
CA LEU A 234 -6.31 7.08 -1.68
C LEU A 234 -7.30 7.53 -2.76
N ILE A 235 -6.78 8.11 -3.84
CA ILE A 235 -7.56 8.50 -5.01
C ILE A 235 -8.06 7.25 -5.73
N TRP A 236 -7.17 6.28 -5.91
CA TRP A 236 -7.47 5.01 -6.53
C TRP A 236 -7.16 3.87 -5.59
N LYS A 237 -8.11 2.95 -5.46
CA LYS A 237 -7.85 1.61 -4.90
C LYS A 237 -7.52 0.68 -6.06
N ALA A 238 -6.60 -0.28 -5.84
CA ALA A 238 -6.29 -1.27 -6.87
C ALA A 238 -7.57 -1.96 -7.41
N THR A 239 -8.50 -2.31 -6.50
CA THR A 239 -9.80 -2.93 -6.82
C THR A 239 -10.78 -2.05 -7.60
N SER A 240 -10.54 -0.74 -7.68
CA SER A 240 -11.38 0.19 -8.45
C SER A 240 -10.89 0.39 -9.89
N LEU A 241 -9.64 0.02 -10.19
CA LEU A 241 -9.02 0.22 -11.50
C LEU A 241 -9.13 -1.00 -12.40
N ILE A 242 -9.08 -2.20 -11.83
CA ILE A 242 -9.27 -3.48 -12.53
C ILE A 242 -10.36 -4.26 -11.76
N LYS A 243 -11.21 -5.01 -12.48
CA LYS A 243 -12.24 -5.84 -11.83
C LYS A 243 -11.58 -6.88 -10.91
N ASP A 244 -12.17 -7.14 -9.74
CA ASP A 244 -11.62 -8.11 -8.76
C ASP A 244 -11.35 -9.50 -9.34
N THR A 245 -12.07 -9.91 -10.38
CA THR A 245 -11.83 -11.17 -11.11
C THR A 245 -10.53 -11.15 -11.92
N GLU A 246 -10.16 -10.00 -12.48
CA GLU A 246 -8.89 -9.80 -13.19
C GLU A 246 -7.74 -9.46 -12.23
N ILE A 247 -8.01 -8.94 -11.03
CA ILE A 247 -6.98 -8.79 -9.99
C ILE A 247 -6.68 -10.12 -9.33
N LYS A 248 -7.69 -10.91 -8.95
CA LYS A 248 -7.45 -12.21 -8.31
C LYS A 248 -7.14 -13.31 -9.33
N GLY A 249 -7.89 -13.41 -10.42
CA GLY A 249 -7.61 -14.36 -11.50
C GLY A 249 -6.44 -13.90 -12.33
N GLY A 250 -6.48 -12.67 -12.86
CA GLY A 250 -5.40 -12.12 -13.67
C GLY A 250 -4.13 -11.82 -12.88
N ALA A 251 -4.13 -11.30 -11.64
CA ALA A 251 -2.86 -11.18 -10.91
C ALA A 251 -2.36 -12.53 -10.36
N VAL A 252 -3.18 -13.58 -10.26
CA VAL A 252 -2.68 -14.95 -9.99
C VAL A 252 -2.12 -15.56 -11.27
N GLU A 253 -2.80 -15.44 -12.42
CA GLU A 253 -2.32 -15.92 -13.72
C GLU A 253 -1.07 -15.16 -14.20
N LEU A 254 -1.04 -13.84 -14.04
CA LEU A 254 0.09 -13.00 -14.43
C LEU A 254 1.25 -13.18 -13.45
N ARG A 255 0.99 -13.43 -12.17
CA ARG A 255 2.02 -13.79 -11.18
C ARG A 255 2.53 -15.21 -11.37
N SER A 256 1.65 -16.15 -11.73
CA SER A 256 2.03 -17.51 -12.14
C SER A 256 2.91 -17.42 -13.36
N ALA A 257 2.47 -16.75 -14.43
CA ALA A 257 3.25 -16.55 -15.65
C ALA A 257 4.61 -15.91 -15.37
N PHE A 258 4.70 -14.96 -14.43
CA PHE A 258 5.98 -14.42 -13.98
C PHE A 258 6.88 -15.46 -13.29
N PHE A 259 6.33 -16.28 -12.39
CA PHE A 259 7.09 -17.37 -11.75
C PHE A 259 7.43 -18.51 -12.72
N ASP A 260 6.56 -18.81 -13.68
CA ASP A 260 6.77 -19.79 -14.75
C ASP A 260 7.87 -19.31 -15.70
N GLU A 261 7.91 -18.02 -16.04
CA GLU A 261 8.99 -17.40 -16.82
C GLU A 261 10.33 -17.43 -16.05
N LEU A 262 10.31 -17.19 -14.72
CA LEU A 262 11.50 -17.34 -13.87
C LEU A 262 11.98 -18.80 -13.80
N ALA A 263 11.07 -19.77 -13.80
CA ALA A 263 11.39 -21.20 -13.80
C ALA A 263 11.88 -21.70 -15.18
N ALA A 264 11.44 -21.06 -16.26
CA ALA A 264 11.79 -21.44 -17.64
C ALA A 264 13.13 -20.86 -18.13
N LYS A 265 13.79 -19.96 -17.39
CA LYS A 265 15.12 -19.45 -17.78
C LYS A 265 16.19 -20.55 -17.61
N PRO A 266 16.86 -21.01 -18.69
CA PRO A 266 17.91 -22.01 -18.58
C PRO A 266 19.12 -21.44 -17.81
N LYS A 267 19.64 -22.27 -16.89
CA LYS A 267 20.87 -22.00 -16.12
C LYS A 267 22.09 -22.11 -17.04
N ASP A 268 22.39 -21.08 -17.82
CA ASP A 268 23.64 -21.05 -18.58
C ASP A 268 24.69 -20.11 -17.99
N SER A 269 25.73 -20.77 -17.47
CA SER A 269 27.13 -20.36 -17.30
C SER A 269 27.55 -19.49 -16.09
N ALA A 270 27.94 -20.19 -15.01
CA ALA A 270 29.23 -19.95 -14.36
C ALA A 270 29.71 -21.24 -13.69
N LYS A 271 30.58 -21.99 -14.38
CA LYS A 271 31.38 -23.06 -13.76
C LYS A 271 32.40 -22.42 -12.83
N ILE A 272 32.07 -22.33 -11.54
CA ILE A 272 33.08 -22.23 -10.49
C ILE A 272 33.34 -23.66 -10.01
N VAL A 273 34.53 -24.16 -10.32
CA VAL A 273 35.04 -25.43 -9.80
C VAL A 273 35.31 -25.24 -8.31
N LEU A 274 34.41 -25.74 -7.46
CA LEU A 274 34.71 -25.97 -6.04
C LEU A 274 35.08 -27.44 -5.83
N LYS A 275 36.30 -27.65 -5.31
CA LYS A 275 36.80 -28.94 -4.85
C LYS A 275 35.85 -29.53 -3.80
N LYS A 276 35.52 -30.81 -3.98
CA LYS A 276 34.79 -31.64 -3.02
C LYS A 276 35.54 -31.75 -1.69
N THR A 277 34.84 -31.57 -0.59
CA THR A 277 35.03 -32.34 0.65
C THR A 277 33.72 -33.05 1.01
N PRO A 278 33.78 -34.20 1.69
CA PRO A 278 32.73 -35.21 1.65
C PRO A 278 31.95 -35.26 2.96
N ASN A 279 30.64 -34.99 2.90
CA ASN A 279 29.64 -35.82 3.57
C ASN A 279 28.25 -35.37 3.11
N ASP A 280 27.72 -36.03 2.08
CA ASP A 280 26.29 -36.04 1.83
C ASP A 280 25.94 -37.42 1.27
N ARG A 281 25.34 -38.24 2.13
CA ARG A 281 24.75 -39.53 1.75
C ARG A 281 23.27 -39.30 1.65
N TYR A 282 22.86 -38.83 0.48
CA TYR A 282 21.51 -38.94 -0.01
C TYR A 282 21.14 -40.43 -0.05
N VAL A 283 20.09 -40.81 0.68
CA VAL A 283 19.24 -41.93 0.30
C VAL A 283 17.88 -41.30 0.05
N SER A 284 17.50 -41.28 -1.22
CA SER A 284 16.11 -41.19 -1.62
C SER A 284 15.41 -42.46 -1.17
N ASP A 285 14.26 -42.33 -0.52
CA ASP A 285 13.16 -43.24 -0.74
C ASP A 285 11.87 -42.41 -0.71
N ASP A 286 11.11 -42.57 -1.80
CA ASP A 286 9.69 -42.28 -1.88
C ASP A 286 8.96 -43.03 -0.75
N ASP A 287 7.97 -42.42 -0.09
CA ASP A 287 6.77 -43.14 0.33
C ASP A 287 5.63 -42.18 0.75
N ASP A 288 4.46 -42.48 0.18
CA ASP A 288 3.16 -41.84 0.31
C ASP A 288 2.48 -42.07 1.68
N GLU A 289 2.94 -41.41 2.75
CA GLU A 289 2.25 -41.45 4.05
C GLU A 289 2.18 -40.08 4.71
N ASP A 290 1.17 -39.26 4.37
CA ASP A 290 0.74 -38.16 5.26
C ASP A 290 -0.69 -37.63 5.02
N ALA A 291 -1.49 -38.29 4.17
CA ALA A 291 -2.89 -37.93 3.96
C ALA A 291 -3.82 -38.44 5.10
N GLU A 292 -3.45 -39.52 5.80
CA GLU A 292 -4.27 -40.08 6.88
C GLU A 292 -4.12 -39.33 8.22
N GLU A 293 -2.99 -38.69 8.48
CA GLU A 293 -2.80 -37.92 9.72
C GLU A 293 -3.57 -36.59 9.70
N GLU A 294 -3.74 -35.98 8.52
CA GLU A 294 -4.52 -34.76 8.36
C GLU A 294 -6.04 -35.00 8.46
N GLU A 295 -6.53 -36.15 8.00
CA GLU A 295 -7.93 -36.59 8.15
C GLU A 295 -8.28 -36.86 9.63
N LYS A 296 -7.42 -37.56 10.37
CA LYS A 296 -7.61 -37.79 11.82
C LYS A 296 -7.65 -36.49 12.62
N ARG A 297 -6.82 -35.49 12.29
CA ARG A 297 -6.84 -34.17 12.95
C ARG A 297 -8.13 -33.40 12.66
N LYS A 298 -8.68 -33.51 11.44
CA LYS A 298 -9.96 -32.87 11.07
C LYS A 298 -11.15 -33.54 11.76
N GLU A 299 -11.12 -34.86 11.96
CA GLU A 299 -12.17 -35.60 12.66
C GLU A 299 -12.20 -35.31 14.17
N GLU A 300 -11.03 -35.18 14.82
CA GLU A 300 -10.94 -34.79 16.23
C GLU A 300 -11.45 -33.37 16.49
N LEU A 301 -11.19 -32.42 15.58
CA LEU A 301 -11.70 -31.05 15.68
C LEU A 301 -13.23 -31.00 15.58
N LYS A 302 -13.82 -31.83 14.69
CA LYS A 302 -15.28 -31.95 14.56
C LYS A 302 -15.92 -32.57 15.80
N LYS A 303 -15.30 -33.59 16.42
CA LYS A 303 -15.79 -34.19 17.67
C LYS A 303 -15.72 -33.21 18.86
N LYS A 304 -14.69 -32.35 18.92
CA LYS A 304 -14.60 -31.29 19.95
C LYS A 304 -15.68 -30.21 19.77
N LEU A 305 -15.95 -29.75 18.54
CA LEU A 305 -17.00 -28.78 18.24
C LEU A 305 -18.43 -29.30 18.49
N ALA A 306 -18.67 -30.60 18.31
CA ALA A 306 -19.97 -31.22 18.61
C ALA A 306 -20.23 -31.37 20.12
N LYS A 307 -19.18 -31.50 20.95
CA LYS A 307 -19.31 -31.66 22.40
C LYS A 307 -19.60 -30.34 23.13
N THR A 308 -19.18 -29.21 22.56
CA THR A 308 -19.45 -27.87 23.10
C THR A 308 -20.90 -27.40 22.86
N ARG A 309 -21.60 -27.98 21.88
CA ARG A 309 -23.00 -27.63 21.55
C ARG A 309 -24.07 -28.36 22.37
N LYS A 310 -23.68 -29.26 23.28
CA LYS A 310 -24.61 -30.08 24.11
C LYS A 310 -24.71 -29.64 25.58
N ARG A 311 -24.29 -28.41 25.93
CA ARG A 311 -24.25 -27.95 27.33
C ARG A 311 -25.08 -26.72 27.69
N ASP A 312 -25.87 -26.16 26.78
CA ASP A 312 -26.74 -25.00 27.07
C ASP A 312 -28.22 -25.30 26.75
N ASP A 313 -28.78 -26.34 27.35
CA ASP A 313 -30.23 -26.52 27.43
C ASP A 313 -30.60 -27.35 28.67
N SER A 314 -30.82 -26.68 29.80
CA SER A 314 -31.69 -27.14 30.90
C SER A 314 -32.06 -25.98 31.83
N ASP A 315 -33.32 -25.54 31.68
CA ASP A 315 -34.27 -24.99 32.66
C ASP A 315 -33.78 -24.37 33.98
N ASP A 316 -34.25 -23.15 34.26
CA ASP A 316 -35.06 -22.96 35.47
C ASP A 316 -36.13 -21.86 35.27
N GLU A 317 -37.40 -22.27 35.42
CA GLU A 317 -38.58 -21.40 35.46
C GLU A 317 -38.66 -20.68 36.81
N GLU A 318 -38.87 -19.35 36.82
CA GLU A 318 -39.65 -18.75 37.93
C GLU A 318 -40.54 -17.59 37.44
N LYS A 319 -41.85 -17.85 37.43
CA LYS A 319 -42.93 -16.87 37.18
C LYS A 319 -43.08 -15.91 38.38
N PRO A 320 -43.51 -14.67 38.13
CA PRO A 320 -44.48 -14.06 39.03
C PRO A 320 -45.81 -13.66 38.36
N LYS A 321 -46.84 -13.86 39.20
CA LYS A 321 -48.28 -13.82 39.03
C LYS A 321 -48.85 -12.52 38.43
N LYS A 322 -49.81 -12.70 37.50
CA LYS A 322 -50.83 -11.70 37.16
C LYS A 322 -51.76 -11.48 38.36
N LYS A 323 -51.97 -10.22 38.77
CA LYS A 323 -53.19 -9.78 39.46
C LYS A 323 -54.09 -9.06 38.47
N THR A 324 -55.29 -9.58 38.37
CA THR A 324 -56.50 -9.04 37.74
C THR A 324 -56.91 -7.71 38.35
N THR A 325 -57.41 -6.80 37.50
CA THR A 325 -58.42 -5.83 37.90
C THR A 325 -59.55 -5.92 36.90
N LYS A 326 -60.76 -6.10 37.42
CA LYS A 326 -62.02 -6.18 36.70
C LYS A 326 -62.85 -5.01 37.21
N THR A 327 -63.50 -4.31 36.28
CA THR A 327 -64.54 -3.26 36.45
C THR A 327 -64.08 -1.92 37.01
#